data_AF-A0A354YSN9-F1
#
_entry.id   AF-A0A354YSN9-F1
#
_cell.length_a   1.000
_cell.length_b   1.000
_cell.length_c   1.000
_cell.angle_alpha   90.00
_cell.angle_beta   90.00
_cell.angle_gamma   90.00
#
_symmetry.space_group_name_H-M   'P 1'
#
loop_
_entity.id
_entity.type
_entity.pdbx_description
1 polymer ?
#
loop_
_entity_poly.entity_id
_entity_poly.type
_entity_poly.pdbx_seq_one_letter_code
_entity_poly.pdbx_strand_id
1 'polypeptide(L)'
;MIMKTKINSCSAGLLMPERKKIWELRPNLHCSICGTCLSIEEQRQILKKMKVPEKDYRDYEIHAIVANNLFRENMVSCMINAYLDKKYRVEIARFGFLEEAKLMMIWRDKMAEGDICGLYWAVLTNPLLPEESINRVVGEVHMLSHLNGGLCRQERMKLKRLAEEKQKYVVRLRQCRSREKELAAELDAARICIAKMERQLQEQNTRSRSSEDGQDYRQMLNSLKIENNELRLKLEELNRKCQDYKEESRQLLRDNDELEKQVRQQKEAIIQLCRESKMMARCQALDSG
;
A
#
# COMPACT_ATOMS: atom_id res chain seq x y z
N MET A 1 -58.44 -76.92 -35.45
CA MET A 1 -57.35 -77.80 -34.97
C MET A 1 -56.00 -77.12 -35.24
N ILE A 2 -55.55 -76.23 -34.35
CA ILE A 2 -54.15 -75.78 -34.25
C ILE A 2 -53.91 -75.53 -32.76
N MET A 3 -53.17 -76.43 -32.13
CA MET A 3 -52.69 -76.30 -30.75
C MET A 3 -51.61 -75.21 -30.71
N LYS A 4 -51.77 -74.22 -29.84
CA LYS A 4 -50.66 -73.35 -29.41
C LYS A 4 -50.34 -73.63 -27.95
N THR A 5 -49.35 -74.50 -27.78
CA THR A 5 -48.67 -74.81 -26.53
C THR A 5 -48.07 -73.53 -25.94
N LYS A 6 -48.60 -73.05 -24.82
CA LYS A 6 -47.93 -72.01 -24.03
C LYS A 6 -46.81 -72.67 -23.25
N ILE A 7 -45.58 -72.36 -23.64
CA ILE A 7 -44.36 -72.69 -22.91
C ILE A 7 -44.36 -71.83 -21.64
N ASN A 8 -44.46 -72.48 -20.49
CA ASN A 8 -44.19 -71.86 -19.19
C ASN A 8 -42.69 -71.59 -19.07
N SER A 9 -42.25 -70.36 -19.32
CA SER A 9 -40.93 -69.89 -18.92
C SER A 9 -41.01 -69.39 -17.47
N CYS A 10 -40.75 -70.29 -16.53
CA CYS A 10 -40.52 -69.94 -15.13
C CYS A 10 -39.11 -69.37 -15.00
N SER A 11 -38.95 -68.06 -15.18
CA SER A 11 -37.74 -67.34 -14.80
C SER A 11 -37.78 -67.10 -13.30
N ALA A 12 -37.07 -67.94 -12.53
CA ALA A 12 -36.77 -67.69 -11.13
C ALA A 12 -35.95 -66.39 -11.02
N GLY A 13 -36.63 -65.28 -10.72
CA GLY A 13 -35.97 -64.04 -10.36
C GLY A 13 -35.28 -64.24 -9.00
N LEU A 14 -33.95 -64.15 -8.97
CA LEU A 14 -33.23 -63.96 -7.70
C LEU A 14 -33.80 -62.70 -7.04
N LEU A 15 -34.48 -62.84 -5.90
CA LEU A 15 -34.75 -61.72 -5.01
C LEU A 15 -33.40 -61.16 -4.57
N MET A 16 -33.07 -59.96 -5.03
CA MET A 16 -31.92 -59.21 -4.51
C MET A 16 -32.14 -59.03 -3.00
N PRO A 17 -31.15 -59.36 -2.15
CA PRO A 17 -31.29 -59.24 -0.70
C PRO A 17 -31.61 -57.80 -0.31
N GLU A 18 -32.49 -57.62 0.66
CA GLU A 18 -32.87 -56.28 1.11
C GLU A 18 -31.69 -55.59 1.82
N ARG A 19 -31.55 -54.27 1.60
CA ARG A 19 -30.56 -53.47 2.31
C ARG A 19 -30.87 -53.47 3.81
N LYS A 20 -29.81 -53.58 4.61
CA LYS A 20 -29.89 -53.48 6.07
C LYS A 20 -30.46 -52.11 6.46
N LYS A 21 -31.35 -52.09 7.44
CA LYS A 21 -31.88 -50.85 8.05
C LYS A 21 -30.90 -50.32 9.08
N ILE A 22 -30.95 -49.02 9.37
CA ILE A 22 -30.02 -48.37 10.29
C ILE A 22 -29.99 -49.02 11.70
N TRP A 23 -31.12 -49.55 12.17
CA TRP A 23 -31.24 -50.22 13.47
C TRP A 23 -30.74 -51.67 13.47
N GLU A 24 -30.45 -52.24 12.30
CA GLU A 24 -29.84 -53.57 12.16
C GLU A 24 -28.30 -53.48 12.14
N LEU A 25 -27.76 -52.26 12.02
CA LEU A 25 -26.32 -52.01 12.02
C LEU A 25 -25.74 -52.05 13.44
N ARG A 26 -24.44 -52.36 13.54
CA ARG A 26 -23.73 -52.41 14.81
C ARG A 26 -23.77 -51.04 15.51
N PRO A 27 -24.00 -51.00 16.84
CA PRO A 27 -24.10 -49.75 17.61
C PRO A 27 -22.96 -48.74 17.45
N ASN A 28 -21.73 -49.24 17.29
CA ASN A 28 -20.54 -48.39 17.14
C ASN A 28 -20.53 -47.61 15.80
N LEU A 29 -21.39 -47.96 14.84
CA LEU A 29 -21.49 -47.29 13.55
C LEU A 29 -22.43 -46.07 13.60
N HIS A 30 -23.35 -46.01 14.56
CA HIS A 30 -24.40 -44.98 14.60
C HIS A 30 -23.85 -43.57 14.73
N CYS A 31 -22.89 -43.33 15.62
CA CYS A 31 -22.24 -42.02 15.73
C CYS A 31 -21.48 -41.64 14.44
N SER A 32 -20.86 -42.63 13.78
CA SER A 32 -20.15 -42.40 12.52
C SER A 32 -21.11 -42.05 11.39
N ILE A 33 -22.21 -42.80 11.23
CA ILE A 33 -23.26 -42.51 10.25
C ILE A 33 -23.86 -41.13 10.52
N CYS A 34 -24.21 -40.81 11.76
CA CYS A 34 -24.76 -39.51 12.11
C CYS A 34 -23.76 -38.39 11.84
N GLY A 35 -22.48 -38.57 12.18
CA GLY A 35 -21.45 -37.55 12.00
C GLY A 35 -21.05 -37.32 10.54
N THR A 36 -21.18 -38.34 9.68
CA THR A 36 -20.77 -38.27 8.27
C THR A 36 -21.95 -38.02 7.33
N CYS A 37 -23.11 -38.63 7.57
CA CYS A 37 -24.23 -38.61 6.64
C CYS A 37 -25.30 -37.56 6.99
N LEU A 38 -25.27 -36.99 8.20
CA LEU A 38 -26.22 -35.97 8.67
C LEU A 38 -25.50 -34.73 9.20
N SER A 39 -25.90 -33.54 8.75
CA SER A 39 -25.51 -32.30 9.42
C SER A 39 -26.17 -32.19 10.80
N ILE A 40 -25.60 -31.34 11.66
CA ILE A 40 -26.20 -31.11 12.99
C ILE A 40 -27.58 -30.44 12.87
N GLU A 41 -27.78 -29.58 11.88
CA GLU A 41 -29.06 -28.95 11.57
C GLU A 41 -30.09 -29.98 11.10
N GLU A 42 -29.69 -30.94 10.27
CA GLU A 42 -30.57 -32.04 9.85
C GLU A 42 -31.00 -32.88 11.06
N GLN A 43 -30.07 -33.18 11.97
CA GLN A 43 -30.36 -33.89 13.23
C GLN A 43 -31.36 -33.10 14.10
N ARG A 44 -31.16 -31.77 14.25
CA ARG A 44 -32.12 -30.89 14.97
C ARG A 44 -33.50 -30.88 14.32
N GLN A 45 -33.57 -30.79 12.98
CA GLN A 45 -34.86 -30.79 12.27
C GLN A 45 -35.62 -32.11 12.43
N ILE A 46 -34.90 -33.23 12.45
CA ILE A 46 -35.45 -34.56 12.70
C ILE A 46 -36.02 -34.62 14.13
N LEU A 47 -35.27 -34.21 15.14
CA LEU A 47 -35.76 -34.18 16.53
C LEU A 47 -36.98 -33.26 16.71
N LYS A 48 -36.96 -32.09 16.08
CA LYS A 48 -38.09 -31.15 16.08
C LYS A 48 -39.37 -31.78 15.50
N LYS A 49 -39.27 -32.51 14.38
CA LYS A 49 -40.41 -33.23 13.78
C LYS A 49 -40.97 -34.30 14.73
N MET A 50 -40.10 -34.88 15.56
CA MET A 50 -40.46 -35.87 16.57
C MET A 50 -40.95 -35.27 17.88
N LYS A 51 -41.09 -33.94 17.96
CA LYS A 51 -41.47 -33.20 19.18
C LYS A 51 -40.53 -33.46 20.36
N VAL A 52 -39.28 -33.80 20.10
CA VAL A 52 -38.22 -33.87 21.11
C VAL A 52 -37.72 -32.45 21.33
N PRO A 53 -37.72 -31.92 22.57
CA PRO A 53 -37.23 -30.58 22.85
C PRO A 53 -35.76 -30.50 22.47
N GLU A 54 -35.39 -29.62 21.54
CA GLU A 54 -34.06 -29.58 20.91
C GLU A 54 -33.34 -28.24 21.09
N LYS A 55 -34.07 -27.18 21.46
CA LYS A 55 -33.58 -25.80 21.44
C LYS A 55 -32.47 -25.52 22.45
N ASP A 56 -32.56 -26.12 23.63
CA ASP A 56 -31.61 -25.88 24.73
C ASP A 56 -30.42 -26.85 24.70
N TYR A 57 -30.42 -27.82 23.79
CA TYR A 57 -29.35 -28.81 23.67
C TYR A 57 -28.20 -28.33 22.82
N ARG A 58 -26.98 -28.57 23.32
CA ARG A 58 -25.71 -28.42 22.60
C ARG A 58 -25.60 -29.46 21.50
N ASP A 59 -24.75 -29.20 20.52
CA ASP A 59 -24.59 -30.08 19.35
C ASP A 59 -24.23 -31.53 19.73
N TYR A 60 -23.39 -31.71 20.74
CA TYR A 60 -23.09 -33.06 21.27
C TYR A 60 -24.33 -33.76 21.84
N GLU A 61 -25.20 -33.04 22.56
CA GLU A 61 -26.40 -33.61 23.17
C GLU A 61 -27.41 -34.01 22.09
N ILE A 62 -27.59 -33.17 21.05
CA ILE A 62 -28.38 -33.51 19.87
C ILE A 62 -27.85 -34.78 19.20
N HIS A 63 -26.54 -34.82 18.95
CA HIS A 63 -25.90 -35.97 18.31
C HIS A 63 -26.07 -37.25 19.12
N ALA A 64 -25.84 -37.18 20.43
CA ALA A 64 -25.99 -38.32 21.33
C ALA A 64 -27.44 -38.82 21.38
N ILE A 65 -28.43 -37.92 21.46
CA ILE A 65 -29.86 -38.31 21.42
C ILE A 65 -30.17 -39.03 20.12
N VAL A 66 -29.75 -38.47 18.98
CA VAL A 66 -30.00 -39.09 17.67
C VAL A 66 -29.34 -40.46 17.58
N ALA A 67 -28.03 -40.56 17.87
CA ALA A 67 -27.29 -41.82 17.79
C ALA A 67 -27.88 -42.90 18.72
N ASN A 68 -28.27 -42.53 19.95
CA ASN A 68 -28.89 -43.45 20.92
C ASN A 68 -30.25 -43.99 20.47
N ASN A 69 -30.99 -43.24 19.66
CA ASN A 69 -32.25 -43.70 19.10
C ASN A 69 -32.07 -44.65 17.90
N LEU A 70 -30.85 -44.85 17.38
CA LEU A 70 -30.61 -45.74 16.25
C LEU A 70 -30.39 -47.21 16.65
N PHE A 71 -30.27 -47.51 17.95
CA PHE A 71 -29.99 -48.86 18.45
C PHE A 71 -31.12 -49.87 18.24
N ARG A 72 -32.35 -49.39 18.04
CA ARG A 72 -33.55 -50.21 17.87
C ARG A 72 -34.50 -49.55 16.87
N GLU A 73 -35.41 -50.34 16.33
CA GLU A 73 -36.50 -49.82 15.53
C GLU A 73 -37.44 -48.95 16.39
N ASN A 74 -37.62 -47.71 15.99
CA ASN A 74 -38.53 -46.74 16.58
C ASN A 74 -38.79 -45.61 15.56
N MET A 75 -39.67 -44.68 15.91
CA MET A 75 -40.03 -43.59 15.00
C MET A 75 -38.85 -42.73 14.54
N VAL A 76 -37.85 -42.48 15.41
CA VAL A 76 -36.67 -41.68 15.08
C VAL A 76 -35.77 -42.45 14.11
N SER A 77 -35.48 -43.72 14.39
CA SER A 77 -34.63 -44.56 13.53
C SER A 77 -35.28 -44.86 12.17
N CYS A 78 -36.60 -45.10 12.13
CA CYS A 78 -37.37 -45.22 10.89
C CYS A 78 -37.33 -43.94 10.06
N MET A 79 -37.53 -42.77 10.69
CA MET A 79 -37.50 -41.49 9.98
C MET A 79 -36.10 -41.17 9.45
N ILE A 80 -35.05 -41.44 10.23
CA ILE A 80 -33.65 -41.25 9.79
C ILE A 80 -33.31 -42.19 8.64
N ASN A 81 -33.68 -43.47 8.73
CA ASN A 81 -33.43 -44.43 7.66
C ASN A 81 -34.09 -43.97 6.36
N ALA A 82 -35.39 -43.63 6.41
CA ALA A 82 -36.12 -43.13 5.25
C ALA A 82 -35.54 -41.81 4.71
N TYR A 83 -35.07 -40.93 5.60
CA TYR A 83 -34.42 -39.68 5.22
C TYR A 83 -33.10 -39.92 4.48
N LEU A 84 -32.23 -40.79 5.00
CA LEU A 84 -30.96 -41.15 4.39
C LEU A 84 -31.16 -41.87 3.05
N ASP A 85 -32.13 -42.78 2.96
CA ASP A 85 -32.48 -43.46 1.72
C ASP A 85 -32.98 -42.48 0.65
N LYS A 86 -33.75 -41.47 1.05
CA LYS A 86 -34.19 -40.41 0.14
C LYS A 86 -33.05 -39.48 -0.27
N LYS A 87 -32.22 -39.06 0.71
CA LYS A 87 -31.10 -38.12 0.51
C LYS A 87 -30.06 -38.70 -0.44
N TYR A 88 -29.72 -39.97 -0.27
CA TYR A 88 -28.67 -40.65 -1.03
C TYR A 88 -29.23 -41.65 -2.06
N ARG A 89 -30.44 -41.42 -2.55
CA ARG A 89 -31.13 -42.31 -3.49
C ARG A 89 -30.31 -42.59 -4.76
N VAL A 90 -29.51 -41.61 -5.21
CA VAL A 90 -28.71 -41.71 -6.44
C VAL A 90 -27.52 -42.64 -6.20
N GLU A 91 -26.82 -42.45 -5.09
CA GLU A 91 -25.67 -43.26 -4.68
C GLU A 91 -26.11 -44.69 -4.35
N ILE A 92 -27.24 -44.86 -3.67
CA ILE A 92 -27.83 -46.17 -3.41
C ILE A 92 -28.16 -46.89 -4.73
N ALA A 93 -28.82 -46.21 -5.67
CA ALA A 93 -29.17 -46.80 -6.96
C ALA A 93 -27.94 -47.18 -7.79
N ARG A 94 -26.86 -46.40 -7.70
CA ARG A 94 -25.61 -46.63 -8.44
C ARG A 94 -24.72 -47.70 -7.81
N PHE A 95 -24.66 -47.76 -6.48
CA PHE A 95 -23.59 -48.49 -5.77
C PHE A 95 -24.10 -49.57 -4.80
N GLY A 96 -25.38 -49.53 -4.41
CA GLY A 96 -25.92 -50.34 -3.30
C GLY A 96 -25.90 -51.86 -3.48
N PHE A 97 -25.67 -52.34 -4.71
CA PHE A 97 -25.61 -53.78 -5.05
C PHE A 97 -24.39 -54.14 -5.91
N LEU A 98 -23.37 -53.28 -5.94
CA LEU A 98 -22.13 -53.61 -6.63
C LEU A 98 -21.33 -54.66 -5.87
N GLU A 99 -20.56 -55.46 -6.62
CA GLU A 99 -19.57 -56.38 -6.08
C GLU A 99 -18.51 -55.64 -5.27
N GLU A 100 -18.00 -56.28 -4.22
CA GLU A 100 -17.02 -55.72 -3.29
C GLU A 100 -15.83 -55.06 -4.00
N ALA A 101 -15.20 -55.75 -4.95
CA ALA A 101 -14.02 -55.24 -5.65
C ALA A 101 -14.28 -53.91 -6.38
N LYS A 102 -15.44 -53.79 -7.04
CA LYS A 102 -15.85 -52.56 -7.73
C LYS A 102 -16.18 -51.46 -6.72
N LEU A 103 -16.88 -51.81 -5.65
CA LEU A 103 -17.28 -50.85 -4.63
C LEU A 103 -16.07 -50.27 -3.89
N MET A 104 -15.08 -51.10 -3.55
CA MET A 104 -13.85 -50.67 -2.89
C MET A 104 -12.93 -49.85 -3.81
N MET A 105 -13.00 -50.07 -5.13
CA MET A 105 -12.35 -49.19 -6.10
C MET A 105 -13.00 -47.80 -6.10
N ILE A 106 -14.32 -47.73 -6.25
CA ILE A 106 -15.09 -46.47 -6.23
C ILE A 106 -14.91 -45.74 -4.90
N TRP A 107 -14.86 -46.49 -3.78
CA TRP A 107 -14.60 -45.93 -2.46
C TRP A 107 -13.29 -45.16 -2.40
N ARG A 108 -12.19 -45.72 -2.92
CA ARG A 108 -10.89 -45.03 -2.94
C ARG A 108 -10.93 -43.73 -3.72
N ASP A 109 -11.58 -43.74 -4.89
CA ASP A 109 -11.69 -42.55 -5.74
C ASP A 109 -12.53 -41.45 -5.05
N LYS A 110 -13.70 -41.83 -4.52
CA LYS A 110 -14.60 -40.92 -3.80
C LYS A 110 -14.01 -40.39 -2.50
N MET A 111 -13.21 -41.19 -1.81
CA MET A 111 -12.47 -40.77 -0.62
C MET A 111 -11.44 -39.69 -0.93
N ALA A 112 -10.77 -39.78 -2.09
CA ALA A 112 -9.84 -38.74 -2.55
C ALA A 112 -10.56 -37.44 -2.95
N GLU A 113 -11.77 -37.54 -3.50
CA GLU A 113 -12.61 -36.38 -3.85
C GLU A 113 -13.30 -35.72 -2.64
N GLY A 114 -13.42 -36.43 -1.51
CA GLY A 114 -14.15 -35.99 -0.32
C GLY A 114 -15.67 -36.15 -0.40
N ASP A 115 -16.20 -36.75 -1.47
CA ASP A 115 -17.63 -36.99 -1.69
C ASP A 115 -18.00 -38.42 -1.24
N ILE A 116 -18.06 -38.63 0.08
CA ILE A 116 -18.19 -39.97 0.66
C ILE A 116 -19.53 -40.24 1.33
N CYS A 117 -20.34 -39.23 1.64
CA CYS A 117 -21.50 -39.37 2.53
C CYS A 117 -22.54 -40.38 2.02
N GLY A 118 -22.90 -40.32 0.74
CA GLY A 118 -23.89 -41.22 0.16
C GLY A 118 -23.34 -42.60 -0.14
N LEU A 119 -22.07 -42.69 -0.57
CA LEU A 119 -21.39 -43.96 -0.77
C LEU A 119 -21.20 -44.70 0.57
N TYR A 120 -20.90 -43.98 1.64
CA TYR A 120 -20.77 -44.54 2.99
C TYR A 120 -22.09 -45.17 3.44
N TRP A 121 -23.21 -44.47 3.28
CA TRP A 121 -24.53 -45.04 3.56
C TRP A 121 -24.84 -46.27 2.73
N ALA A 122 -24.54 -46.24 1.42
CA ALA A 122 -24.74 -47.38 0.53
C ALA A 122 -23.90 -48.61 0.92
N VAL A 123 -22.63 -48.40 1.30
CA VAL A 123 -21.71 -49.46 1.76
C VAL A 123 -22.22 -50.11 3.05
N LEU A 124 -22.52 -49.32 4.07
CA LEU A 124 -22.85 -49.85 5.41
C LEU A 124 -24.13 -50.68 5.46
N THR A 125 -25.02 -50.45 4.50
CA THR A 125 -26.32 -51.11 4.39
C THR A 125 -26.35 -52.20 3.34
N ASN A 126 -25.26 -52.41 2.61
CA ASN A 126 -25.17 -53.44 1.58
C ASN A 126 -25.11 -54.83 2.25
N PRO A 127 -26.07 -55.73 1.97
CA PRO A 127 -26.12 -57.05 2.59
C PRO A 127 -25.06 -58.01 2.02
N LEU A 128 -24.44 -57.67 0.89
CA LEU A 128 -23.49 -58.51 0.16
C LEU A 128 -22.02 -58.28 0.57
N LEU A 129 -21.73 -57.23 1.33
CA LEU A 129 -20.36 -56.91 1.71
C LEU A 129 -19.92 -57.69 2.95
N PRO A 130 -18.70 -58.24 2.95
CA PRO A 130 -18.13 -58.85 4.14
C PRO A 130 -17.81 -57.79 5.19
N GLU A 131 -17.83 -58.21 6.45
CA GLU A 131 -17.63 -57.32 7.59
C GLU A 131 -16.24 -56.65 7.58
N GLU A 132 -15.25 -57.30 6.96
CA GLU A 132 -13.89 -56.76 6.80
C GLU A 132 -13.87 -55.48 5.95
N SER A 133 -14.57 -55.45 4.81
CA SER A 133 -14.65 -54.26 3.96
C SER A 133 -15.42 -53.14 4.65
N ILE A 134 -16.48 -53.47 5.39
CA ILE A 134 -17.22 -52.52 6.23
C ILE A 134 -16.28 -51.90 7.27
N ASN A 135 -15.52 -52.72 8.01
CA ASN A 135 -14.58 -52.24 9.03
C ASN A 135 -13.50 -51.32 8.42
N ARG A 136 -13.00 -51.65 7.22
CA ARG A 136 -12.04 -50.81 6.50
C ARG A 136 -12.62 -49.44 6.18
N VAL A 137 -13.80 -49.40 5.57
CA VAL A 137 -14.48 -48.15 5.21
C VAL A 137 -14.77 -47.29 6.45
N VAL A 138 -15.28 -47.90 7.53
CA VAL A 138 -15.52 -47.21 8.81
C VAL A 138 -14.22 -46.67 9.41
N GLY A 139 -13.13 -47.44 9.37
CA GLY A 139 -11.83 -47.03 9.86
C GLY A 139 -11.26 -45.83 9.10
N GLU A 140 -11.41 -45.82 7.78
CA GLU A 140 -10.98 -44.70 6.93
C GLU A 140 -11.77 -43.42 7.23
N VAL A 141 -13.10 -43.51 7.41
CA VAL A 141 -13.94 -42.37 7.82
C VAL A 141 -13.62 -41.89 9.24
N HIS A 142 -13.33 -42.80 10.16
CA HIS A 142 -12.90 -42.48 11.52
C HIS A 142 -11.59 -41.68 11.52
N MET A 143 -10.59 -42.13 10.77
CA MET A 143 -9.31 -41.41 10.64
C MET A 143 -9.48 -40.06 9.95
N LEU A 144 -10.32 -39.96 8.91
CA LEU A 144 -10.65 -38.70 8.27
C LEU A 144 -11.24 -37.70 9.27
N SER A 145 -12.16 -38.15 10.13
CA SER A 145 -12.76 -37.31 11.16
C SER A 145 -11.71 -36.81 12.17
N HIS A 146 -10.75 -37.66 12.56
CA HIS A 146 -9.62 -37.28 13.42
C HIS A 146 -8.70 -36.23 12.76
N LEU A 147 -8.34 -36.45 11.49
CA LEU A 147 -7.48 -35.55 10.71
C LEU A 147 -8.16 -34.18 10.52
N ASN A 148 -9.42 -34.17 10.12
CA ASN A 148 -10.22 -32.96 9.99
C ASN A 148 -10.32 -32.21 11.32
N GLY A 149 -10.51 -32.93 12.43
CA GLY A 149 -10.48 -32.33 13.76
C GLY A 149 -9.16 -31.61 14.06
N GLY A 150 -8.02 -32.17 13.64
CA GLY A 150 -6.70 -31.54 13.74
C GLY A 150 -6.58 -30.28 12.88
N LEU A 151 -6.95 -30.38 11.60
CA LEU A 151 -6.92 -29.27 10.65
C LEU A 151 -7.83 -28.12 11.08
N CYS A 152 -9.07 -28.40 11.48
CA CYS A 152 -10.00 -27.39 11.96
C CYS A 152 -9.47 -26.63 13.19
N ARG A 153 -8.75 -27.31 14.10
CA ARG A 153 -8.09 -26.62 15.23
C ARG A 153 -7.00 -25.67 14.75
N GLN A 154 -6.16 -26.10 13.81
CA GLN A 154 -5.11 -25.24 13.25
C GLN A 154 -5.69 -24.05 12.48
N GLU A 155 -6.71 -24.28 11.66
CA GLU A 155 -7.43 -23.24 10.92
C GLU A 155 -8.10 -22.24 11.85
N ARG A 156 -8.77 -22.71 12.91
CA ARG A 156 -9.37 -21.83 13.93
C ARG A 156 -8.32 -20.93 14.58
N MET A 157 -7.13 -21.45 14.89
CA MET A 157 -6.04 -20.65 15.43
C MET A 157 -5.54 -19.60 14.43
N LYS A 158 -5.35 -19.99 13.16
CA LYS A 158 -4.96 -19.06 12.08
C LYS A 158 -6.01 -17.95 11.88
N LEU A 159 -7.29 -18.32 11.82
CA LEU A 159 -8.40 -17.38 11.69
C LEU A 159 -8.45 -16.40 12.86
N LYS A 160 -8.28 -16.88 14.10
CA LYS A 160 -8.22 -16.01 15.28
C LYS A 160 -7.08 -14.99 15.17
N ARG A 161 -5.87 -15.46 14.84
CA ARG A 161 -4.70 -14.59 14.64
C ARG A 161 -4.94 -13.53 13.55
N LEU A 162 -5.45 -13.94 12.39
CA LEU A 162 -5.75 -13.03 11.29
C LEU A 162 -6.83 -12.02 11.67
N ALA A 163 -7.84 -12.42 12.44
CA ALA A 163 -8.86 -11.50 12.96
C ALA A 163 -8.26 -10.45 13.90
N GLU A 164 -7.35 -10.84 14.79
CA GLU A 164 -6.63 -9.93 15.68
C GLU A 164 -5.72 -8.96 14.91
N GLU A 165 -4.97 -9.44 13.92
CA GLU A 165 -4.14 -8.62 13.04
C GLU A 165 -5.00 -7.62 12.24
N LYS A 166 -6.11 -8.08 11.65
CA LYS A 166 -7.08 -7.21 10.96
C LYS A 166 -7.57 -6.10 11.89
N GLN A 167 -7.93 -6.42 13.12
CA GLN A 167 -8.41 -5.43 14.08
C GLN A 167 -7.34 -4.37 14.40
N LYS A 168 -6.07 -4.78 14.55
CA LYS A 168 -4.95 -3.85 14.74
C LYS A 168 -4.79 -2.89 13.57
N TYR A 169 -4.87 -3.38 12.34
CA TYR A 169 -4.79 -2.54 11.15
C TYR A 169 -5.98 -1.59 11.02
N VAL A 170 -7.20 -2.03 11.35
CA VAL A 170 -8.39 -1.16 11.37
C VAL A 170 -8.21 -0.01 12.35
N VAL A 171 -7.68 -0.27 13.55
CA VAL A 171 -7.40 0.79 14.54
C VAL A 171 -6.33 1.76 14.02
N ARG A 172 -5.21 1.26 13.49
CA ARG A 172 -4.15 2.12 12.92
C ARG A 172 -4.66 2.98 11.76
N LEU A 173 -5.45 2.40 10.86
CA LEU A 173 -6.03 3.13 9.73
C LEU A 173 -6.95 4.26 10.20
N ARG A 174 -7.76 4.03 11.25
CA ARG A 174 -8.58 5.09 11.86
C ARG A 174 -7.73 6.21 12.45
N GLN A 175 -6.65 5.87 13.16
CA GLN A 175 -5.71 6.85 13.72
C GLN A 175 -5.03 7.68 12.63
N CYS A 176 -4.51 7.04 11.57
CA CYS A 176 -3.92 7.75 10.43
C CYS A 176 -4.92 8.69 9.76
N ARG A 177 -6.17 8.26 9.55
CA ARG A 177 -7.22 9.11 8.98
C ARG A 177 -7.60 10.28 9.87
N SER A 178 -7.60 10.11 11.20
CA SER A 178 -7.83 11.23 12.13
C SER A 178 -6.71 12.25 12.00
N ARG A 179 -5.46 11.78 12.05
CA ARG A 179 -4.27 12.62 11.95
C ARG A 179 -4.19 13.36 10.61
N GLU A 180 -4.54 12.69 9.51
CA GLU A 180 -4.63 13.32 8.19
C GLU A 180 -5.65 14.46 8.15
N LYS A 181 -6.82 14.29 8.79
CA LYS A 181 -7.82 15.35 8.90
C LYS A 181 -7.35 16.51 9.78
N GLU A 182 -6.67 16.22 10.89
CA GLU A 182 -6.09 17.24 11.77
C GLU A 182 -5.04 18.08 11.02
N LEU A 183 -4.10 17.42 10.35
CA LEU A 183 -3.08 18.07 9.51
C LEU A 183 -3.70 18.90 8.37
N ALA A 184 -4.76 18.40 7.73
CA ALA A 184 -5.46 19.15 6.69
C ALA A 184 -6.10 20.43 7.26
N ALA A 185 -6.73 20.35 8.44
CA ALA A 185 -7.30 21.51 9.12
C ALA A 185 -6.23 22.52 9.56
N GLU A 186 -5.08 22.05 10.07
CA GLU A 186 -3.94 22.90 10.40
C GLU A 186 -3.36 23.62 9.18
N LEU A 187 -3.22 22.90 8.05
CA LEU A 187 -2.76 23.49 6.79
C LEU A 187 -3.72 24.56 6.27
N ASP A 188 -5.02 24.32 6.33
CA ASP A 188 -6.02 25.31 5.91
C ASP A 188 -6.02 26.54 6.83
N ALA A 189 -5.89 26.35 8.15
CA ALA A 189 -5.75 27.46 9.10
C ALA A 189 -4.47 28.28 8.85
N ALA A 190 -3.34 27.61 8.59
CA ALA A 190 -2.08 28.26 8.25
C ALA A 190 -2.19 29.07 6.95
N ARG A 191 -2.84 28.52 5.91
CA ARG A 191 -3.10 29.22 4.64
C ARG A 191 -3.93 30.50 4.84
N ILE A 192 -4.98 30.43 5.67
CA ILE A 192 -5.80 31.60 6.00
C ILE A 192 -4.96 32.66 6.73
N CYS A 193 -4.12 32.24 7.68
CA CYS A 193 -3.25 33.15 8.42
C CYS A 193 -2.22 33.84 7.51
N ILE A 194 -1.56 33.07 6.63
CA ILE A 194 -0.63 33.59 5.63
C ILE A 194 -1.33 34.61 4.73
N ALA A 195 -2.49 34.27 4.15
CA ALA A 195 -3.24 35.19 3.29
C ALA A 195 -3.64 36.49 4.01
N LYS A 196 -3.96 36.40 5.32
CA LYS A 196 -4.24 37.59 6.15
C LYS A 196 -2.98 38.44 6.35
N MET A 197 -1.85 37.83 6.67
CA MET A 197 -0.57 38.52 6.85
C MET A 197 -0.10 39.16 5.55
N GLU A 198 -0.22 38.47 4.42
CA GLU A 198 0.08 39.01 3.09
C GLU A 198 -0.77 40.25 2.77
N ARG A 199 -2.09 40.19 3.05
CA ARG A 199 -2.97 41.35 2.90
C ARG A 199 -2.54 42.52 3.80
N GLN A 200 -2.22 42.25 5.07
CA GLN A 200 -1.74 43.29 6.00
C GLN A 200 -0.41 43.92 5.55
N LEU A 201 0.54 43.11 5.08
CA LEU A 201 1.80 43.60 4.52
C LEU A 201 1.57 44.44 3.28
N GLN A 202 0.66 44.02 2.40
CA GLN A 202 0.31 44.79 1.21
C GLN A 202 -0.34 46.13 1.56
N GLU A 203 -1.28 46.14 2.51
CA GLU A 203 -1.89 47.36 3.05
C GLU A 203 -0.86 48.29 3.68
N GLN A 204 0.03 47.78 4.54
CA GLN A 204 1.12 48.58 5.12
C GLN A 204 2.05 49.14 4.06
N ASN A 205 2.47 48.33 3.08
CA ASN A 205 3.34 48.78 2.00
C ASN A 205 2.65 49.86 1.13
N THR A 206 1.35 49.73 0.85
CA THR A 206 0.58 50.79 0.19
C THR A 206 0.51 52.05 1.02
N ARG A 207 0.21 51.97 2.33
CA ARG A 207 0.19 53.13 3.24
C ARG A 207 1.55 53.82 3.33
N SER A 208 2.64 53.07 3.46
CA SER A 208 4.00 53.62 3.44
C SER A 208 4.38 54.24 2.09
N ARG A 209 3.80 53.76 0.97
CA ARG A 209 3.96 54.36 -0.36
C ARG A 209 3.10 55.60 -0.57
N SER A 210 1.92 55.67 0.05
CA SER A 210 0.97 56.78 -0.09
C SER A 210 1.11 57.86 0.98
N SER A 211 1.85 57.60 2.06
CA SER A 211 2.17 58.62 3.07
C SER A 211 2.90 59.78 2.42
N GLU A 212 2.43 61.01 2.62
CA GLU A 212 3.03 62.24 2.08
C GLU A 212 4.53 62.30 2.41
N ASP A 213 4.90 62.05 3.67
CA ASP A 213 6.30 61.89 4.10
C ASP A 213 7.06 60.87 3.24
N GLY A 214 6.48 59.70 2.97
CA GLY A 214 7.12 58.62 2.21
C GLY A 214 7.23 58.89 0.70
N GLN A 215 6.49 59.87 0.17
CA GLN A 215 6.62 60.38 -1.19
C GLN A 215 7.64 61.52 -1.24
N ASP A 216 7.56 62.47 -0.30
CA ASP A 216 8.50 63.59 -0.17
C ASP A 216 9.92 63.11 0.09
N TYR A 217 10.12 62.18 1.03
CA TYR A 217 11.43 61.55 1.25
C TYR A 217 11.97 60.87 -0.01
N ARG A 218 11.09 60.28 -0.84
CA ARG A 218 11.49 59.57 -2.06
C ARG A 218 11.86 60.52 -3.19
N GLN A 219 11.08 61.60 -3.35
CA GLN A 219 11.38 62.68 -4.29
C GLN A 219 12.67 63.38 -3.89
N MET A 220 12.85 63.69 -2.60
CA MET A 220 14.06 64.28 -2.04
C MET A 220 15.29 63.36 -2.20
N LEU A 221 15.13 62.05 -1.99
CA LEU A 221 16.24 61.09 -2.21
C LEU A 221 16.64 61.02 -3.69
N ASN A 222 15.67 61.13 -4.60
CA ASN A 222 15.94 61.15 -6.04
C ASN A 222 16.60 62.46 -6.48
N SER A 223 16.14 63.61 -5.99
CA SER A 223 16.78 64.89 -6.27
C SER A 223 18.22 64.94 -5.74
N LEU A 224 18.44 64.50 -4.50
CA LEU A 224 19.78 64.39 -3.91
C LEU A 224 20.69 63.45 -4.68
N LYS A 225 20.18 62.34 -5.24
CA LYS A 225 20.97 61.44 -6.09
C LYS A 225 21.37 62.08 -7.41
N ILE A 226 20.46 62.81 -8.04
CA ILE A 226 20.74 63.55 -9.27
C ILE A 226 21.80 64.60 -8.99
N GLU A 227 21.61 65.41 -7.95
CA GLU A 227 22.57 66.45 -7.53
C GLU A 227 23.94 65.85 -7.17
N ASN A 228 23.99 64.72 -6.46
CA ASN A 228 25.26 64.07 -6.13
C ASN A 228 26.01 63.61 -7.39
N ASN A 229 25.29 63.08 -8.38
CA ASN A 229 25.89 62.69 -9.65
C ASN A 229 26.39 63.90 -10.44
N GLU A 230 25.63 64.99 -10.49
CA GLU A 230 26.04 66.24 -11.14
C GLU A 230 27.29 66.84 -10.46
N LEU A 231 27.32 66.86 -9.12
CA LEU A 231 28.47 67.33 -8.36
C LEU A 231 29.70 66.45 -8.56
N ARG A 232 29.53 65.12 -8.65
CA ARG A 232 30.63 64.20 -8.98
C ARG A 232 31.22 64.48 -10.36
N LEU A 233 30.37 64.61 -11.38
CA LEU A 233 30.81 64.93 -12.74
C LEU A 233 31.55 66.29 -12.77
N LYS A 234 31.04 67.28 -12.04
CA LYS A 234 31.67 68.60 -11.96
C LYS A 234 33.01 68.57 -11.21
N LEU A 235 33.11 67.77 -10.15
CA LEU A 235 34.38 67.53 -9.45
C LEU A 235 35.40 66.84 -10.34
N GLU A 236 34.99 65.84 -11.11
CA GLU A 236 35.85 65.18 -12.09
C GLU A 236 36.34 66.17 -13.16
N GLU A 237 35.45 67.01 -13.69
CA GLU A 237 35.80 68.03 -14.68
C GLU A 237 36.78 69.07 -14.12
N LEU A 238 36.52 69.59 -12.91
CA LEU A 238 37.41 70.56 -12.27
C LEU A 238 38.76 69.96 -11.89
N ASN A 239 38.79 68.70 -11.45
CA ASN A 239 40.05 68.00 -11.18
C ASN A 239 40.87 67.83 -12.45
N ARG A 240 40.24 67.50 -13.58
CA ARG A 240 40.92 67.43 -14.88
C ARG A 240 41.52 68.78 -15.25
N LYS A 241 40.74 69.87 -15.19
CA LYS A 241 41.24 71.23 -15.47
C LYS A 241 42.39 71.63 -14.54
N CYS A 242 42.31 71.30 -13.25
CA CYS A 242 43.39 71.56 -12.29
C CYS A 242 44.66 70.73 -12.59
N GLN A 243 44.52 69.52 -13.13
CA GLN A 243 45.67 68.74 -13.60
C GLN A 243 46.29 69.37 -14.83
N ASP A 244 45.47 69.75 -15.82
CA ASP A 244 45.91 70.43 -17.05
C ASP A 244 46.68 71.72 -16.73
N TYR A 245 46.12 72.59 -15.86
CA TYR A 245 46.78 73.83 -15.44
C TYR A 245 48.08 73.59 -14.65
N LYS A 246 48.15 72.52 -13.85
CA LYS A 246 49.39 72.15 -13.15
C LYS A 246 50.46 71.67 -14.11
N GLU A 247 50.09 70.94 -15.14
CA GLU A 247 50.99 70.46 -16.17
C GLU A 247 51.50 71.61 -17.05
N GLU A 248 50.60 72.52 -17.44
CA GLU A 248 50.93 73.76 -18.15
C GLU A 248 51.87 74.65 -17.32
N SER A 249 51.58 74.86 -16.04
CA SER A 249 52.45 75.64 -15.14
C SER A 249 53.84 75.00 -14.99
N ARG A 250 53.93 73.66 -14.90
CA ARG A 250 55.22 72.94 -14.90
C ARG A 250 55.96 73.09 -16.22
N GLN A 251 55.26 73.09 -17.34
CA GLN A 251 55.86 73.28 -18.66
C GLN A 251 56.41 74.69 -18.82
N LEU A 252 55.63 75.71 -18.50
CA LEU A 252 56.05 77.11 -18.52
C LEU A 252 57.26 77.36 -17.60
N LEU A 253 57.30 76.72 -16.43
CA LEU A 253 58.45 76.82 -15.52
C LEU A 253 59.72 76.21 -16.15
N ARG A 254 59.61 75.05 -16.81
CA ARG A 254 60.73 74.43 -17.55
C ARG A 254 61.21 75.31 -18.70
N ASP A 255 60.28 75.87 -19.46
CA ASP A 255 60.60 76.74 -20.60
C ASP A 255 61.29 78.03 -20.11
N ASN A 256 60.85 78.59 -18.99
CA ASN A 256 61.48 79.77 -18.39
C ASN A 256 62.90 79.48 -17.87
N ASP A 257 63.11 78.35 -17.19
CA ASP A 257 64.45 77.90 -16.77
C ASP A 257 65.41 77.73 -17.97
N GLU A 258 64.90 77.20 -19.08
CA GLU A 258 65.67 76.99 -20.31
C GLU A 258 66.00 78.33 -21.00
N LEU A 259 65.02 79.22 -21.13
CA LEU A 259 65.24 80.58 -21.64
C LEU A 259 66.25 81.35 -20.77
N GLU A 260 66.16 81.23 -19.44
CA GLU A 260 67.14 81.84 -18.54
C GLU A 260 68.55 81.29 -18.76
N LYS A 261 68.71 79.98 -18.97
CA LYS A 261 70.01 79.39 -19.33
C LYS A 261 70.53 79.93 -20.65
N GLN A 262 69.68 80.03 -21.67
CA GLN A 262 70.05 80.62 -22.97
C GLN A 262 70.48 82.08 -22.82
N VAL A 263 69.76 82.88 -22.04
CA VAL A 263 70.13 84.27 -21.73
C VAL A 263 71.47 84.34 -21.00
N ARG A 264 71.73 83.45 -20.03
CA ARG A 264 73.04 83.37 -19.34
C ARG A 264 74.16 83.03 -20.32
N GLN A 265 73.98 82.02 -21.16
CA GLN A 265 74.96 81.64 -22.19
C GLN A 265 75.22 82.78 -23.19
N GLN A 266 74.17 83.47 -23.65
CA GLN A 266 74.34 84.62 -24.54
C GLN A 266 75.08 85.77 -23.86
N LYS A 267 74.79 86.07 -22.59
CA LYS A 267 75.54 87.08 -21.82
C LYS A 267 77.00 86.71 -21.68
N GLU A 268 77.32 85.46 -21.37
CA GLU A 268 78.69 84.96 -21.28
C GLU A 268 79.42 85.05 -22.64
N ALA A 269 78.76 84.65 -23.73
CA ALA A 269 79.30 84.77 -25.09
C ALA A 269 79.56 86.24 -25.47
N ILE A 270 78.66 87.18 -25.15
CA ILE A 270 78.87 88.62 -25.37
C ILE A 270 80.06 89.14 -24.55
N ILE A 271 80.19 88.71 -23.29
CA ILE A 271 81.33 89.10 -22.44
C ILE A 271 82.64 88.56 -23.03
N GLN A 272 82.66 87.31 -23.51
CA GLN A 272 83.79 86.68 -24.17
C GLN A 272 84.20 87.47 -25.44
N LEU A 273 83.25 87.74 -26.33
CA LEU A 273 83.47 88.54 -27.54
C LEU A 273 83.96 89.96 -27.23
N CYS A 274 83.40 90.61 -26.20
CA CYS A 274 83.88 91.91 -25.73
C CYS A 274 85.33 91.86 -25.22
N ARG A 275 85.74 90.78 -24.55
CA ARG A 275 87.13 90.57 -24.10
C ARG A 275 88.06 90.34 -25.29
N GLU A 276 87.67 89.50 -26.23
CA GLU A 276 88.44 89.23 -27.46
C GLU A 276 88.60 90.50 -28.31
N SER A 277 87.53 91.29 -28.46
CA SER A 277 87.57 92.58 -29.15
C SER A 277 88.50 93.59 -28.46
N LYS A 278 88.50 93.65 -27.11
CA LYS A 278 89.46 94.48 -26.35
C LYS A 278 90.90 94.00 -26.46
N MET A 279 91.13 92.69 -26.52
CA MET A 279 92.47 92.11 -26.72
C MET A 279 92.99 92.39 -28.14
N MET A 280 92.14 92.23 -29.17
CA MET A 280 92.45 92.58 -30.56
C MET A 280 92.78 94.08 -30.71
N ALA A 281 92.01 94.96 -30.06
CA ALA A 281 92.29 96.40 -30.03
C ALA A 281 93.61 96.74 -29.32
N ARG A 282 94.02 95.97 -28.29
CA ARG A 282 95.32 96.12 -27.62
C ARG A 282 96.49 95.62 -28.45
N CYS A 283 96.34 94.51 -29.18
CA CYS A 283 97.38 94.02 -30.09
C CYS A 283 97.61 95.00 -31.25
N GLN A 284 96.55 95.57 -31.82
CA GLN A 284 96.67 96.61 -32.86
C GLN A 284 97.37 97.90 -32.36
N ALA A 285 97.21 98.23 -31.07
CA ALA A 285 97.87 99.39 -30.46
C ALA A 285 99.36 99.16 -30.12
N LEU A 286 99.81 97.89 -30.03
CA LEU A 286 101.20 97.54 -29.70
C LEU A 286 102.08 97.32 -30.95
N ASP A 287 101.49 97.03 -32.11
CA ASP A 287 102.21 96.91 -33.39
C ASP A 287 102.38 98.26 -34.13
N SER A 288 101.96 99.38 -33.52
CA SER A 288 101.97 100.73 -34.12
C SER A 288 102.85 101.75 -33.38
N GLY A 289 103.77 101.32 -32.52
CA GLY A 289 104.66 102.18 -31.74
C GLY A 289 106.12 101.76 -31.81
#